data_AF-A0A520I630-F1
#
_entry.id   AF-A0A520I630-F1
#
_cell.length_a   1.000
_cell.length_b   1.000
_cell.length_c   1.000
_cell.angle_alpha   90.00
_cell.angle_beta   90.00
_cell.angle_gamma   90.00
#
_symmetry.space_group_name_H-M   'P 1'
#
loop_
_entity.id
_entity.type
_entity.pdbx_description
1 polymer ?
#
loop_
_entity_poly.entity_id
_entity_poly.type
_entity_poly.pdbx_seq_one_letter_code
_entity_poly.pdbx_strand_id
1 'polypeptide(L)'
;MNRILSNARASVLPLAILLLVLVMVVPIPAFMLDIFFVANIAISLAVLMVALNAQKPLDFSAFPTVLLFATLFRLGLNVASTRIVLVHGHEGESAAGHVIEAFGTFLIGGD
;
A
#
# COMPACT_ATOMS: atom_id res chain seq x y z
N MET A 1 -24.92 -26.40 21.73
CA MET A 1 -24.08 -25.17 21.71
C MET A 1 -22.73 -25.38 21.00
N ASN A 2 -21.95 -26.44 21.29
CA ASN A 2 -20.58 -26.60 20.75
C ASN A 2 -20.46 -26.86 19.23
N ARG A 3 -21.48 -27.40 18.55
CA ARG A 3 -21.47 -27.61 17.08
C ARG A 3 -21.64 -26.32 16.27
N ILE A 4 -22.30 -25.31 16.82
CA ILE A 4 -22.46 -24.00 16.17
C ILE A 4 -21.16 -23.21 16.29
N LEU A 5 -20.45 -23.32 17.42
CA LEU A 5 -19.13 -22.71 17.61
C LEU A 5 -18.03 -23.35 16.73
N SER A 6 -18.12 -24.64 16.40
CA SER A 6 -17.19 -25.27 15.44
C SER A 6 -17.44 -24.84 13.99
N ASN A 7 -18.71 -24.71 13.59
CA ASN A 7 -19.07 -24.21 12.25
C ASN A 7 -18.77 -22.72 12.09
N ALA A 8 -18.94 -21.92 13.15
CA ALA A 8 -18.54 -20.51 13.16
C ALA A 8 -17.03 -20.36 12.92
N ARG A 9 -16.19 -21.22 13.53
CA ARG A 9 -14.75 -21.27 13.28
C ARG A 9 -14.42 -21.73 11.84
N ALA A 10 -15.17 -22.68 11.29
CA ALA A 10 -15.02 -23.11 9.90
C ALA A 10 -15.40 -22.01 8.89
N SER A 11 -16.34 -21.13 9.22
CA SER A 11 -16.73 -19.99 8.39
C SER A 11 -15.79 -18.78 8.50
N VAL A 12 -14.88 -18.72 9.49
CA VAL A 12 -13.94 -17.59 9.63
C VAL A 12 -13.04 -17.45 8.40
N LEU A 13 -12.52 -18.56 7.88
CA LEU A 13 -11.60 -18.55 6.75
C LEU A 13 -12.29 -18.09 5.45
N PRO A 14 -13.47 -18.63 5.04
CA PRO A 14 -14.26 -18.08 3.94
C PRO A 14 -14.62 -16.61 4.11
N LEU A 15 -15.02 -16.19 5.32
CA LEU A 15 -15.40 -14.80 5.58
C LEU A 15 -14.20 -13.85 5.46
N ALA A 16 -13.02 -14.28 5.95
CA ALA A 16 -11.78 -13.53 5.84
C ALA A 16 -11.32 -13.40 4.38
N ILE A 17 -11.42 -14.48 3.60
CA ILE A 17 -11.15 -14.45 2.16
C ILE A 17 -12.14 -13.54 1.44
N LEU A 18 -13.44 -13.63 1.75
CA LEU A 18 -14.47 -12.78 1.17
C LEU A 18 -14.24 -11.30 1.49
N LEU A 19 -13.83 -10.99 2.71
CA LEU A 19 -13.51 -9.63 3.14
C LEU A 19 -12.25 -9.09 2.46
N LEU A 20 -11.25 -9.94 2.23
CA LEU A 20 -10.03 -9.62 1.47
C LEU A 20 -10.36 -9.38 -0.01
N VAL A 21 -11.23 -10.22 -0.60
CA VAL A 21 -11.77 -10.03 -1.95
C VAL A 21 -12.58 -8.74 -2.05
N LEU A 22 -13.38 -8.38 -1.02
CA LEU A 22 -14.14 -7.13 -0.99
C LEU A 22 -13.25 -5.88 -0.98
N VAL A 23 -12.13 -5.90 -0.25
CA VAL A 23 -11.10 -4.85 -0.33
C VAL A 23 -10.46 -4.82 -1.73
N MET A 24 -10.35 -5.98 -2.38
CA MET A 24 -10.02 -6.13 -3.79
C MET A 24 -11.19 -5.84 -4.76
N VAL A 25 -12.37 -5.43 -4.31
CA VAL A 25 -13.47 -5.02 -5.20
C VAL A 25 -13.57 -3.50 -5.27
N VAL A 26 -13.27 -2.77 -4.20
CA VAL A 26 -13.34 -1.30 -4.17
C VAL A 26 -12.25 -0.73 -5.10
N PRO A 27 -12.61 -0.19 -6.27
CA PRO A 27 -11.64 0.37 -7.19
C PRO A 27 -11.23 1.75 -6.67
N ILE A 28 -9.97 1.88 -6.29
CA ILE A 28 -9.37 3.20 -6.05
C ILE A 28 -9.06 3.80 -7.42
N PRO A 29 -9.50 5.03 -7.72
CA PRO A 29 -9.13 5.70 -8.97
C PRO A 29 -7.61 5.84 -9.07
N ALA A 30 -7.04 5.60 -10.26
CA ALA A 30 -5.60 5.70 -10.49
C ALA A 30 -5.00 7.06 -10.04
N PHE A 31 -5.75 8.15 -10.22
CA PHE A 31 -5.37 9.48 -9.75
C PHE A 31 -5.13 9.57 -8.23
N MET A 32 -5.99 8.93 -7.41
CA MET A 32 -5.80 8.92 -5.97
C MET A 32 -4.57 8.10 -5.57
N LEU A 33 -4.32 7.01 -6.30
CA LEU A 33 -3.16 6.17 -6.08
C LEU A 33 -1.85 6.93 -6.37
N ASP A 34 -1.81 7.73 -7.44
CA ASP A 34 -0.66 8.58 -7.77
C ASP A 34 -0.36 9.60 -6.66
N ILE A 35 -1.40 10.28 -6.15
CA ILE A 35 -1.25 11.23 -5.02
C ILE A 35 -0.67 10.52 -3.80
N PHE A 36 -1.22 9.35 -3.46
CA PHE A 36 -0.76 8.61 -2.29
C PHE A 36 0.66 8.06 -2.46
N PHE A 37 1.07 7.64 -3.65
CA PHE A 37 2.46 7.26 -3.91
C PHE A 37 3.42 8.44 -3.78
N VAL A 38 3.09 9.60 -4.36
CA VAL A 38 3.91 10.81 -4.22
C VAL A 38 4.02 11.21 -2.74
N ALA A 39 2.91 11.16 -2.01
CA ALA A 39 2.90 11.42 -0.57
C ALA A 39 3.76 10.39 0.20
N ASN A 40 3.71 9.11 -0.16
CA ASN A 40 4.52 8.06 0.46
C ASN A 40 6.01 8.35 0.31
N ILE A 41 6.45 8.71 -0.90
CA ILE A 41 7.83 9.04 -1.20
C ILE A 41 8.24 10.31 -0.44
N ALA A 42 7.40 11.36 -0.44
CA ALA A 42 7.66 12.59 0.29
C ALA A 42 7.81 12.36 1.81
N ILE A 43 6.90 11.61 2.43
CA ILE A 43 6.98 11.24 3.86
C ILE A 43 8.23 10.41 4.12
N SER A 44 8.57 9.46 3.24
CA SER A 44 9.76 8.62 3.38
C SER A 44 11.05 9.45 3.36
N LEU A 45 11.13 10.45 2.45
CA LEU A 45 12.26 11.38 2.38
C LEU A 45 12.30 12.33 3.58
N ALA A 46 11.15 12.80 4.08
CA ALA A 46 11.09 13.62 5.28
C ALA A 46 11.58 12.84 6.52
N VAL A 47 11.13 11.60 6.69
CA VAL A 47 11.61 10.70 7.76
C VAL A 47 13.10 10.44 7.62
N LEU A 48 13.61 10.24 6.40
CA LEU A 48 15.04 10.11 6.14
C LEU A 48 15.82 11.37 6.54
N MET A 49 15.37 12.56 6.13
CA MET A 49 16.02 13.82 6.54
C MET A 49 16.02 14.00 8.06
N VAL A 50 14.90 13.69 8.73
CA VAL A 50 14.81 13.74 10.19
C VAL A 50 15.78 12.76 10.82
N ALA A 51 15.87 11.52 10.33
CA ALA A 51 16.81 10.52 10.83
C ALA A 51 18.28 10.93 10.64
N LEU A 52 18.61 11.55 9.49
CA LEU A 52 19.98 12.02 9.20
C LEU A 52 20.38 13.25 10.01
N ASN A 53 19.43 14.09 10.45
CA ASN A 53 19.67 15.30 11.24
C ASN A 53 19.41 15.15 12.75
N ALA A 54 18.88 14.01 13.20
CA ALA A 54 18.51 13.79 14.59
C ALA A 54 19.77 13.74 15.49
N GLN A 55 19.89 14.72 16.40
CA GLN A 55 21.01 14.81 17.35
C GLN A 55 20.69 14.27 18.76
N LYS A 56 19.41 14.06 19.11
CA LYS A 56 18.99 13.64 20.46
C LYS A 56 18.00 12.45 20.45
N PRO A 57 18.18 11.44 21.34
CA PRO A 57 17.26 10.32 21.48
C PRO A 57 15.83 10.68 21.89
N LEU A 58 15.54 11.89 22.36
CA LEU A 58 14.19 12.26 22.82
C LEU A 58 13.17 12.36 21.66
N ASP A 59 13.63 12.58 20.41
CA ASP A 59 12.82 12.47 19.19
C ASP A 59 12.44 11.00 18.86
N PHE A 60 13.09 10.02 19.50
CA PHE A 60 12.81 8.60 19.29
C PHE A 60 11.49 8.13 19.88
N SER A 61 10.77 8.90 20.69
CA SER A 61 9.46 8.44 21.17
C SER A 61 8.40 8.47 20.08
N ALA A 62 8.43 9.46 19.19
CA ALA A 62 7.49 9.59 18.08
C ALA A 62 7.97 8.85 16.83
N PHE A 63 9.29 8.71 16.67
CA PHE A 63 9.92 8.13 15.49
C PHE A 63 9.45 6.70 15.14
N PRO A 64 9.38 5.72 16.07
CA PRO A 64 8.86 4.37 15.80
C PRO A 64 7.40 4.38 15.35
N THR A 65 6.57 5.24 15.93
CA THR A 65 5.15 5.34 15.56
C THR A 65 4.99 5.92 14.15
N VAL A 66 5.76 6.96 13.81
CA VAL A 66 5.77 7.54 12.47
C VAL A 66 6.28 6.53 11.44
N LEU A 67 7.35 5.80 11.76
CA LEU A 67 7.87 4.72 10.91
C LEU A 67 6.86 3.59 10.72
N LEU A 68 6.19 3.16 11.79
CA LEU A 68 5.13 2.15 11.74
C LEU A 68 4.01 2.60 10.81
N PHE A 69 3.52 3.83 10.98
CA PHE A 69 2.48 4.39 10.12
C PHE A 69 2.91 4.48 8.66
N ALA A 70 4.11 5.03 8.39
CA ALA A 70 4.66 5.11 7.03
C ALA A 70 4.81 3.73 6.38
N THR A 71 5.18 2.72 7.16
CA THR A 71 5.30 1.33 6.71
C THR A 71 3.93 0.73 6.39
N LEU A 72 2.93 0.91 7.25
CA LEU A 72 1.56 0.44 7.00
C LEU A 72 0.94 1.11 5.78
N PHE A 73 1.16 2.42 5.63
CA PHE A 73 0.72 3.17 4.45
C PHE A 73 1.38 2.64 3.18
N ARG A 74 2.69 2.35 3.23
CA ARG A 74 3.43 1.71 2.12
C ARG A 74 2.87 0.32 1.78
N LEU A 75 2.57 -0.52 2.78
CA LEU A 75 1.96 -1.83 2.56
C LEU A 75 0.58 -1.72 1.88
N GLY A 76 -0.26 -0.80 2.34
CA GLY A 76 -1.58 -0.56 1.75
C GLY A 76 -1.48 -0.11 0.29
N LEU A 77 -0.56 0.80 -0.03
CA LEU A 77 -0.34 1.25 -1.40
C LEU A 77 0.18 0.15 -2.33
N ASN A 78 1.05 -0.73 -1.85
CA ASN A 78 1.55 -1.85 -2.64
C ASN A 78 0.45 -2.88 -2.95
N VAL A 79 -0.48 -3.12 -2.02
CA VAL A 79 -1.63 -4.01 -2.28
C VAL A 79 -2.61 -3.35 -3.26
N ALA A 80 -2.86 -2.04 -3.11
CA ALA A 80 -3.71 -1.30 -4.03
C ALA A 80 -3.11 -1.22 -5.46
N SER A 81 -1.80 -0.98 -5.57
CA SER A 81 -1.11 -0.87 -6.86
C SER A 81 -1.11 -2.20 -7.61
N THR A 82 -0.77 -3.30 -6.94
CA THR A 82 -0.79 -4.64 -7.56
C THR A 82 -2.18 -5.01 -8.07
N ARG A 83 -3.24 -4.67 -7.33
CA ARG A 83 -4.62 -4.85 -7.80
C ARG A 83 -4.88 -4.05 -9.08
N ILE A 84 -4.58 -2.75 -9.08
CA ILE A 84 -4.87 -1.88 -10.24
C ILE A 84 -4.07 -2.34 -11.46
N VAL A 85 -2.79 -2.70 -11.27
CA VAL A 85 -1.95 -3.25 -12.34
C VAL A 85 -2.51 -4.57 -12.87
N LEU A 86 -2.97 -5.49 -12.03
CA LEU A 86 -3.54 -6.77 -12.49
C LEU A 86 -4.91 -6.62 -13.15
N VAL A 87 -5.72 -5.64 -12.75
CA VAL A 87 -7.07 -5.42 -13.28
C VAL A 87 -7.03 -4.58 -14.57
N HIS A 88 -6.29 -3.47 -14.59
CA HIS A 88 -6.32 -2.50 -15.69
C HIS A 88 -5.00 -2.44 -16.48
N GLY A 89 -3.94 -3.14 -16.07
CA GLY A 89 -2.65 -3.10 -16.77
C GLY A 89 -2.67 -3.66 -18.19
N HIS A 90 -3.73 -4.39 -18.57
CA HIS A 90 -3.95 -4.85 -19.94
C HIS A 90 -4.58 -3.80 -20.86
N GLU A 91 -5.08 -2.68 -20.30
CA GLU A 91 -5.69 -1.56 -21.03
C GLU A 91 -4.66 -0.53 -21.51
N GLY A 92 -3.40 -0.65 -21.08
CA GLY A 92 -2.26 0.23 -21.41
C GLY A 92 -1.44 0.62 -20.18
N GLU A 93 -0.18 1.05 -20.38
CA GLU A 93 0.72 1.41 -19.26
C GLU A 93 0.18 2.57 -18.40
N SER A 94 -0.57 3.49 -19.00
CA SER A 94 -1.19 4.63 -18.31
C SER A 94 -2.40 4.28 -17.44
N ALA A 95 -3.00 3.09 -17.62
CA ALA A 95 -4.17 2.66 -16.87
C ALA A 95 -3.83 2.30 -15.41
N ALA A 96 -2.55 2.04 -15.10
CA ALA A 96 -2.09 1.74 -13.76
C ALA A 96 -1.88 2.99 -12.87
N GLY A 97 -1.77 4.17 -13.48
CA GLY A 97 -1.39 5.43 -12.84
C GLY A 97 -0.05 5.96 -13.37
N HIS A 98 0.08 7.28 -13.47
CA HIS A 98 1.23 7.92 -14.11
C HIS A 98 2.51 7.75 -13.30
N VAL A 99 2.42 7.66 -11.98
CA VAL A 99 3.60 7.43 -11.13
C VAL A 99 4.13 6.02 -11.38
N ILE A 100 3.25 5.02 -11.44
CA ILE A 100 3.64 3.63 -11.71
C ILE A 100 4.24 3.51 -13.12
N GLU A 101 3.60 4.10 -14.13
CA GLU A 101 4.10 4.15 -15.51
C GLU A 101 5.50 4.75 -15.58
N ALA A 102 5.71 5.94 -15.01
CA ALA A 102 7.01 6.61 -15.00
C ALA A 102 8.10 5.78 -14.29
N PHE A 103 7.77 5.13 -13.17
CA PHE A 103 8.69 4.22 -12.50
C PHE A 103 9.00 2.98 -13.36
N GLY A 104 7.99 2.42 -14.04
CA GLY A 104 8.14 1.29 -14.96
C GLY A 104 9.08 1.63 -16.10
N THR A 105 8.83 2.71 -16.83
CA THR A 105 9.70 3.15 -17.94
C THR A 105 11.13 3.45 -17.46
N PHE A 106 11.29 4.06 -16.29
CA PHE A 106 12.61 4.34 -15.71
C PHE A 106 13.39 3.08 -15.32
N LEU A 107 12.71 2.06 -14.75
CA LEU A 107 13.34 0.80 -14.31
C LEU A 107 13.63 -0.16 -15.46
N ILE A 108 12.76 -0.22 -16.46
CA ILE A 108 12.87 -1.17 -17.57
C ILE A 108 13.94 -0.72 -18.57
N GLY A 109 14.30 0.57 -18.58
CA GLY A 109 15.46 1.07 -19.33
C GLY A 109 15.37 0.70 -20.81
N GLY A 110 14.49 1.37 -21.56
CA GLY A 110 14.37 1.14 -22.99
C GLY A 110 15.56 1.71 -23.76
N ASP A 111 16.47 0.82 -24.16
CA ASP A 111 16.93 0.73 -25.56
C ASP A 111 16.21 -0.46 -26.23
#